data_AF-A0AAD6UHK2-F1
#
_entry.id   AF-A0AAD6UHK2-F1
#
_cell.length_a   1.000
_cell.length_b   1.000
_cell.length_c   1.000
_cell.angle_alpha   90.00
_cell.angle_beta   90.00
_cell.angle_gamma   90.00
#
_symmetry.space_group_name_H-M   'P 1'
#
loop_
_entity.id
_entity.type
_entity.pdbx_description
1 polymer ?
#
loop_
_entity_poly.entity_id
_entity_poly.type
_entity_poly.pdbx_seq_one_letter_code
_entity_poly.pdbx_strand_id
1 'polypeptide(L)'
;MAQPAVSAAEKVLMEHVRQEWMKIKMETCDTCNERWFDLDVRNGTCDKCRKKPKFQASNQMDPGPAPDLPALTQIEEMIISPVHALVSLYQVRG
;
A
#
# COMPACT_ATOMS: atom_id res chain seq x y z
N MET A 1 10.07 -22.88 35.12
CA MET A 1 10.59 -21.90 34.13
C MET A 1 9.41 -21.49 33.25
N ALA A 2 9.16 -20.20 33.05
CA ALA A 2 8.04 -19.75 32.23
C ALA A 2 8.28 -20.17 30.76
N GLN A 3 7.30 -20.83 30.15
CA GLN A 3 7.34 -21.08 28.71
C GLN A 3 7.25 -19.74 27.97
N PRO A 4 8.07 -19.51 26.93
CA PRO A 4 7.98 -18.30 26.13
C PRO A 4 6.62 -18.23 25.44
N ALA A 5 6.08 -17.01 25.31
CA ALA A 5 4.79 -16.78 24.64
C ALA A 5 4.78 -17.21 23.16
N VAL A 6 5.96 -17.30 22.54
CA VAL A 6 6.17 -17.70 21.14
C VAL A 6 7.26 -18.77 21.09
N SER A 7 6.96 -19.91 20.48
CA SER A 7 7.89 -21.02 20.26
C SER A 7 8.98 -20.67 19.24
N ALA A 8 10.07 -21.44 19.20
CA ALA A 8 11.15 -21.21 18.26
C ALA A 8 10.69 -21.32 16.79
N ALA A 9 9.80 -22.26 16.48
CA ALA A 9 9.23 -22.42 15.13
C ALA A 9 8.35 -21.21 14.74
N GLU A 10 7.52 -20.71 15.66
CA GLU A 10 6.69 -19.53 15.41
C GLU A 10 7.54 -18.27 15.19
N LYS A 11 8.67 -18.12 15.89
CA LYS A 11 9.61 -17.01 15.64
C LYS A 11 10.14 -17.00 14.21
N VAL A 12 10.46 -18.17 13.65
CA VAL A 12 10.90 -18.30 12.25
C VAL A 12 9.79 -17.86 11.29
N LEU A 13 8.54 -18.27 11.55
CA LEU A 13 7.39 -17.86 10.75
C LEU A 13 7.14 -16.35 10.83
N MET A 14 7.21 -15.77 12.02
CA MET A 14 7.04 -14.32 12.22
C MET A 14 8.12 -13.51 11.49
N GLU A 15 9.38 -13.98 11.50
CA GLU A 15 10.46 -13.33 10.78
C GLU A 15 10.26 -13.42 9.26
N HIS A 16 9.80 -14.56 8.76
CA HIS A 16 9.46 -14.70 7.34
C HIS A 16 8.33 -13.75 6.93
N VAL A 17 7.24 -13.68 7.71
CA VAL A 17 6.13 -12.74 7.46
C VAL A 17 6.62 -11.29 7.47
N ARG A 18 7.45 -10.92 8.46
CA ARG A 18 8.07 -9.60 8.53
C ARG A 18 8.87 -9.29 7.27
N GLN A 19 9.69 -10.23 6.80
CA GLN A 19 10.49 -10.05 5.59
C GLN A 19 9.63 -9.83 4.35
N GLU A 20 8.54 -10.58 4.18
CA GLU A 20 7.59 -10.35 3.09
C GLU A 20 6.90 -8.99 3.20
N TRP A 21 6.51 -8.57 4.40
CA TRP A 21 5.91 -7.26 4.62
C TRP A 21 6.85 -6.11 4.30
N MET A 22 8.13 -6.24 4.62
CA MET A 22 9.14 -5.21 4.30
C MET A 22 9.40 -5.07 2.80
N LYS A 23 8.95 -6.02 1.97
CA LYS A 23 9.01 -5.92 0.50
C LYS A 23 7.85 -5.10 -0.07
N ILE A 24 6.78 -4.91 0.69
CA ILE A 24 5.63 -4.10 0.27
C ILE A 24 6.10 -2.65 0.13
N LYS A 25 5.97 -2.11 -1.07
CA LYS A 25 6.35 -0.73 -1.40
C LYS A 25 5.22 -0.06 -2.16
N MET A 26 5.10 1.25 -1.99
CA MET A 26 4.23 2.04 -2.84
C MET A 26 4.79 2.03 -4.25
N GLU A 27 3.96 1.64 -5.20
CA GLU A 27 4.27 1.66 -6.62
C GLU A 27 3.56 2.86 -7.27
N THR A 28 4.03 3.27 -8.44
CA THR A 28 3.41 4.36 -9.22
C THR A 28 3.39 3.95 -10.68
N CYS A 29 2.25 4.14 -11.34
CA CYS A 29 2.09 3.87 -12.77
C CYS A 29 2.19 5.17 -13.57
N ASP A 30 3.07 5.20 -14.57
CA ASP A 30 3.30 6.37 -15.42
C ASP A 30 2.17 6.61 -16.45
N THR A 31 1.31 5.60 -16.68
CA THR A 31 0.20 5.69 -17.64
C THR A 31 -1.07 6.26 -17.03
N CYS A 32 -1.43 5.81 -15.83
CA CYS A 32 -2.67 6.21 -15.15
C CYS A 32 -2.45 7.06 -13.90
N ASN A 33 -1.20 7.35 -13.54
CA ASN A 33 -0.82 8.09 -12.33
C ASN A 33 -1.32 7.46 -11.01
N GLU A 34 -1.79 6.20 -11.04
CA GLU A 34 -2.21 5.47 -9.84
C GLU A 34 -0.99 5.19 -8.96
N ARG A 35 -1.07 5.56 -7.68
CA ARG A 35 -0.05 5.32 -6.68
C ARG A 35 -0.63 4.44 -5.57
N TRP A 36 -0.26 3.17 -5.54
CA TRP A 36 -0.79 2.19 -4.58
C TRP A 36 0.16 1.02 -4.39
N PHE A 37 -0.15 0.13 -3.45
CA PHE A 37 0.50 -1.17 -3.30
C PHE A 37 -0.03 -2.16 -4.35
N ASP A 38 0.78 -3.16 -4.71
CA ASP A 38 0.35 -4.29 -5.55
C ASP A 38 -0.22 -3.87 -6.93
N LEU A 39 0.40 -2.85 -7.53
CA LEU A 39 0.10 -2.43 -8.90
C LEU A 39 0.79 -3.31 -9.95
N ASP A 40 1.78 -4.13 -9.52
CA ASP A 40 2.64 -4.95 -10.37
C ASP A 40 3.24 -4.11 -11.49
N VAL A 41 3.94 -3.03 -11.13
CA VAL A 41 4.49 -2.09 -12.12
C VAL A 41 5.69 -2.73 -12.84
N ARG A 42 5.58 -2.82 -14.17
CA ARG A 42 6.66 -3.31 -15.04
C ARG A 42 6.91 -2.28 -16.13
N ASN A 43 8.16 -1.86 -16.28
CA ASN A 43 8.55 -0.79 -17.21
C ASN A 43 7.65 0.46 -17.07
N GLY A 44 7.37 0.88 -15.83
CA GLY A 44 6.53 2.07 -15.55
C GLY A 44 5.01 1.86 -15.68
N THR A 45 4.54 0.67 -16.08
CA THR A 45 3.12 0.43 -16.35
C THR A 45 2.53 -0.66 -15.44
N CYS A 46 1.43 -0.35 -14.73
CA CYS A 46 0.70 -1.31 -13.88
C CYS A 46 -0.05 -2.38 -14.69
N ASP A 47 -0.46 -3.45 -14.03
CA ASP A 47 -1.15 -4.58 -14.67
C ASP A 47 -2.45 -4.17 -15.39
N LYS A 48 -3.25 -3.28 -14.77
CA LYS A 48 -4.49 -2.77 -15.35
C LYS A 48 -4.22 -2.06 -16.69
N CYS A 49 -3.20 -1.19 -16.72
CA CYS A 49 -2.85 -0.42 -17.92
C CYS A 49 -2.25 -1.29 -19.03
N ARG A 50 -1.47 -2.32 -18.68
CA ARG A 50 -0.96 -3.29 -19.67
C ARG A 50 -2.08 -4.10 -20.33
N LYS A 51 -3.12 -4.45 -19.57
CA LYS A 51 -4.28 -5.20 -20.09
C LYS A 51 -5.20 -4.32 -20.92
N LYS A 52 -5.61 -3.19 -20.36
CA LYS A 52 -6.50 -2.23 -21.02
C LYS A 52 -6.34 -0.84 -20.39
N PRO A 53 -5.64 0.09 -21.04
CA PRO A 53 -5.50 1.43 -20.50
C PRO A 53 -6.84 2.15 -20.53
N LYS A 54 -7.39 2.47 -19.35
CA LYS A 54 -8.67 3.16 -19.18
C LYS A 54 -8.54 4.56 -18.56
N PHE A 55 -7.41 4.89 -17.96
CA PHE A 55 -7.20 6.15 -17.27
C PHE A 55 -6.02 6.82 -17.94
N GLN A 56 -6.27 7.60 -18.99
CA GLN A 56 -5.25 8.28 -19.78
C GLN A 56 -5.61 9.75 -19.91
N ALA A 57 -4.63 10.61 -20.18
CA ALA A 57 -4.90 12.00 -20.52
C ALA A 57 -5.84 12.14 -21.73
N SER A 58 -5.76 11.20 -22.69
CA SER A 58 -6.58 11.17 -23.90
C SER A 58 -8.08 11.05 -23.66
N ASN A 59 -8.50 10.48 -22.51
CA ASN A 59 -9.90 10.28 -22.18
C ASN A 59 -10.37 11.09 -20.96
N GLN A 60 -9.62 12.16 -20.61
CA GLN A 60 -9.96 13.11 -19.55
C GLN A 60 -10.17 12.46 -18.17
N MET A 61 -9.52 11.30 -17.95
CA MET A 61 -9.54 10.59 -16.66
C MET A 61 -8.29 10.86 -15.82
N ASP A 62 -7.34 11.64 -16.35
CA ASP A 62 -6.21 12.15 -15.57
C ASP A 62 -6.66 13.44 -14.84
N PRO A 63 -6.72 13.45 -13.49
CA PRO A 63 -7.11 14.65 -12.75
C PRO A 63 -6.09 15.78 -12.88
N GLY A 64 -4.92 15.51 -13.46
CA GLY A 64 -3.84 16.48 -13.58
C GLY A 64 -3.07 16.65 -12.27
N PRO A 65 -2.17 17.63 -12.20
CA PRO A 65 -1.43 17.92 -10.99
C PRO A 65 -2.38 18.33 -9.86
N ALA A 66 -2.08 17.88 -8.64
CA ALA A 66 -2.81 18.30 -7.46
C ALA A 66 -2.73 19.84 -7.32
N PRO A 67 -3.85 20.52 -7.03
CA PRO A 67 -3.83 21.97 -6.82
C PRO A 67 -3.02 22.31 -5.56
N ASP A 68 -2.47 23.53 -5.53
CA ASP A 68 -1.79 24.09 -4.36
C ASP A 68 -2.82 24.40 -3.27
N LEU A 69 -3.17 23.38 -2.50
CA LEU A 69 -4.11 23.45 -1.39
C LEU A 69 -3.34 23.75 -0.09
N PRO A 70 -3.93 24.52 0.84
CA PRO A 70 -3.35 24.73 2.15
C PRO A 70 -3.18 23.38 2.86
N ALA A 71 -2.13 23.28 3.68
CA ALA A 71 -1.93 22.12 4.54
C ALA A 71 -3.16 21.95 5.45
N LEU A 72 -3.62 20.70 5.58
CA LEU A 72 -4.72 20.38 6.46
C LEU A 72 -4.32 20.64 7.91
N THR A 73 -5.25 21.17 8.71
CA THR A 73 -5.11 21.17 10.16
C THR A 73 -5.16 19.74 10.70
N GLN A 74 -4.63 19.50 11.90
CA GLN A 74 -4.68 18.19 12.54
C GLN A 74 -6.11 17.60 12.59
N ILE A 75 -7.12 18.46 12.84
CA ILE A 75 -8.53 18.05 12.88
C ILE A 75 -9.01 17.62 11.49
N GLU A 76 -8.67 18.39 10.44
CA GLU A 76 -9.05 18.06 9.07
C GLU A 76 -8.37 16.77 8.60
N GLU A 77 -7.10 16.54 8.93
CA GLU A 77 -6.42 15.27 8.63
C GLU A 77 -7.13 14.08 9.30
N MET A 78 -7.55 14.24 10.56
CA MET A 78 -8.30 13.21 11.29
C MET A 78 -9.68 12.92 10.67
N ILE A 79 -10.36 13.94 10.13
CA ILE A 79 -11.71 13.83 9.55
C ILE A 79 -11.66 13.34 8.09
N ILE A 80 -10.69 13.80 7.31
CA ILE A 80 -10.53 13.45 5.88
C ILE A 80 -9.91 12.05 5.73
N SER A 81 -9.32 11.49 6.79
CA SER A 81 -8.69 10.17 6.85
C SER A 81 -7.68 9.94 5.73
N PRO A 82 -6.37 10.19 5.96
CA PRO A 82 -5.37 9.55 5.13
C PRO A 82 -5.61 8.04 5.24
N VAL A 83 -5.83 7.36 4.11
CA VAL A 83 -5.95 5.90 4.11
C VAL A 83 -4.64 5.33 4.66
N HIS A 84 -4.64 5.00 5.94
CA HIS A 84 -3.48 4.48 6.64
C HIS A 84 -3.57 2.96 6.62
N ALA A 85 -2.87 2.34 5.67
CA ALA A 85 -2.79 0.90 5.61
C ALA A 85 -2.09 0.37 6.87
N LEU A 86 -2.86 -0.23 7.77
CA LEU A 86 -2.36 -0.91 8.96
C LEU A 86 -2.34 -2.42 8.71
N VAL A 87 -1.18 -3.06 8.89
CA VAL A 87 -1.04 -4.52 8.83
C VAL A 87 -0.74 -5.03 10.23
N SER A 88 -1.58 -5.94 10.73
CA SER A 88 -1.48 -6.49 12.09
C SER A 88 -1.36 -8.02 12.06
N LEU A 89 -0.42 -8.57 12.85
CA LEU A 89 -0.26 -10.02 13.04
C LEU A 89 -0.89 -10.42 14.39
N TYR A 90 -1.73 -11.44 14.39
CA TYR A 90 -2.34 -11.98 15.61
C TYR A 90 -2.06 -13.49 15.75
N GLN A 91 -1.76 -13.93 16.97
CA GLN A 91 -1.79 -15.35 17.33
C GLN A 91 -3.18 -15.66 17.91
N VAL A 92 -3.97 -16.47 17.22
CA VAL A 92 -5.28 -16.93 17.70
C VAL A 92 -5.10 -18.31 18.32
N ARG A 93 -5.47 -18.46 19.59
CA ARG A 93 -5.54 -19.77 20.25
C ARG A 93 -6.91 -20.38 19.95
N GLY A 94 -6.91 -21.58 19.35
CA GLY A 94 -8.09 -22.44 19.25
C GLY A 94 -8.35 -23.17 20.54
#